data_AF-A0A847BQG7-F1
#
_entry.id   AF-A0A847BQG7-F1
#
_cell.length_a   1.000
_cell.length_b   1.000
_cell.length_c   1.000
_cell.angle_alpha   90.00
_cell.angle_beta   90.00
_cell.angle_gamma   90.00
#
_symmetry.space_group_name_H-M   'P 1'
#
loop_
_entity.id
_entity.type
_entity.pdbx_description
1 polymer ?
#
loop_
_entity_poly.entity_id
_entity_poly.type
_entity_poly.pdbx_seq_one_letter_code
_entity_poly.pdbx_strand_id
1 'polypeptide(L)'
;IVVAGYFKSKIISILFLFVVFTIFYLILGMPAGYVIFFAALIAILDIIPYIGPIVGLAVPIIYIFASGGVNFFYKEAMHVNAFTANVILLLVNFAIQLFQGNYVMPKLAGKQMNLHSALILVFMLFFGSILGIWGVVLSIPLGGIIIVIWNHFKERSFLKDNIEEEAEDS
;
A
#
# COMPACT_ATOMS: atom_id res chain seq x y z
N ILE A 1 -15.41 8.02 -11.46
CA ILE A 1 -15.37 6.57 -11.13
C ILE A 1 -14.02 6.17 -10.52
N VAL A 2 -12.89 6.50 -11.16
CA VAL A 2 -11.52 6.15 -10.69
C VAL A 2 -11.23 6.58 -9.24
N VAL A 3 -11.53 7.83 -8.88
CA VAL A 3 -11.28 8.36 -7.52
C VAL A 3 -12.11 7.64 -6.45
N ALA A 4 -13.41 7.47 -6.68
CA ALA A 4 -14.29 6.76 -5.74
C ALA A 4 -13.89 5.28 -5.57
N GLY A 5 -13.48 4.61 -6.66
CA GLY A 5 -12.97 3.24 -6.63
C GLY A 5 -11.67 3.11 -5.82
N TYR A 6 -10.77 4.09 -5.92
CA TYR A 6 -9.55 4.15 -5.12
C TYR A 6 -9.86 4.23 -3.62
N PHE A 7 -10.68 5.19 -3.19
CA PHE A 7 -11.02 5.34 -1.77
C PHE A 7 -11.77 4.13 -1.21
N LYS A 8 -12.70 3.56 -1.97
CA LYS A 8 -13.39 2.32 -1.58
C LYS A 8 -12.40 1.17 -1.35
N SER A 9 -11.49 0.96 -2.29
CA SER A 9 -10.45 -0.07 -2.20
C SER A 9 -9.53 0.15 -1.01
N LYS A 10 -9.16 1.41 -0.75
CA LYS A 10 -8.32 1.78 0.39
C LYS A 10 -9.00 1.54 1.73
N ILE A 11 -10.27 1.91 1.91
CA ILE A 11 -10.99 1.64 3.16
C ILE A 11 -11.03 0.13 3.46
N ILE A 12 -11.30 -0.68 2.44
CA ILE A 12 -11.34 -2.15 2.60
C ILE A 12 -9.95 -2.71 2.91
N SER A 13 -8.91 -2.17 2.27
CA SER A 13 -7.51 -2.51 2.54
C SER A 13 -7.10 -2.21 3.98
N ILE A 14 -7.43 -1.02 4.48
CA ILE A 14 -7.15 -0.59 5.85
C ILE A 14 -7.83 -1.53 6.84
N LEU A 15 -9.11 -1.85 6.63
CA LEU A 15 -9.85 -2.76 7.51
C LEU A 15 -9.24 -4.18 7.50
N PHE A 16 -8.87 -4.69 6.33
CA PHE A 16 -8.20 -5.98 6.19
C PHE A 16 -6.88 -6.01 6.95
N LEU A 17 -6.00 -5.02 6.74
CA LEU A 17 -4.72 -4.94 7.43
C LEU A 17 -4.88 -4.81 8.93
N PHE A 18 -5.84 -4.01 9.39
CA PHE A 18 -6.12 -3.85 10.82
C PHE A 18 -6.43 -5.19 11.48
N VAL A 19 -7.32 -5.99 10.87
CA VAL A 19 -7.69 -7.32 11.41
C VAL A 19 -6.49 -8.27 11.37
N VAL A 20 -5.78 -8.34 10.25
CA VAL A 20 -4.63 -9.25 10.09
C VAL A 20 -3.50 -8.92 11.07
N PHE A 21 -3.12 -7.64 11.19
CA PHE A 21 -2.07 -7.22 12.11
C PHE A 21 -2.51 -7.33 13.58
N THR A 22 -3.79 -7.12 13.90
CA THR A 22 -4.31 -7.38 15.24
C THR A 22 -4.11 -8.84 15.64
N ILE A 23 -4.54 -9.78 14.79
CA ILE A 23 -4.37 -11.21 15.04
C ILE A 23 -2.88 -11.56 15.14
N PHE A 24 -2.06 -11.04 14.24
CA PHE A 24 -0.63 -11.30 14.24
C PHE A 24 0.05 -10.81 15.52
N TYR A 25 -0.25 -9.60 15.99
CA TYR A 25 0.33 -9.06 17.23
C TYR A 25 -0.13 -9.81 18.48
N LEU A 26 -1.36 -10.34 18.50
CA LEU A 26 -1.81 -11.25 19.57
C LEU A 26 -0.99 -12.54 19.57
N ILE A 27 -0.76 -13.14 18.40
CA ILE A 27 0.06 -14.35 18.26
C ILE A 27 1.51 -14.10 18.70
N LEU A 28 2.06 -12.95 18.31
CA LEU A 28 3.42 -12.54 18.66
C LEU A 28 3.56 -12.29 20.18
N GLY A 29 2.46 -12.13 20.91
CA GLY A 29 2.45 -11.92 22.36
C GLY A 29 2.64 -10.47 22.78
N MET A 30 2.33 -9.52 21.90
CA MET A 30 2.36 -8.10 22.23
C MET A 30 1.31 -7.81 23.32
N PRO A 31 1.54 -6.85 24.25
CA PRO A 31 0.57 -6.57 25.29
C PRO A 31 -0.78 -6.15 24.71
N ALA A 32 -1.86 -6.76 25.20
CA ALA A 32 -3.20 -6.58 24.65
C ALA A 32 -3.64 -5.10 24.57
N GLY A 33 -3.18 -4.26 25.51
CA GLY A 33 -3.46 -2.82 25.51
C GLY A 33 -2.86 -2.05 24.32
N TYR A 34 -1.77 -2.52 23.71
CA TYR A 34 -1.08 -1.84 22.61
C TYR A 34 -1.33 -2.48 21.23
N VAL A 35 -1.81 -3.72 21.19
CA VAL A 35 -2.06 -4.47 19.95
C VAL A 35 -2.94 -3.67 18.98
N ILE A 36 -4.05 -3.13 19.47
CA ILE A 36 -5.00 -2.35 18.66
C ILE A 36 -4.32 -1.10 18.11
N PHE A 37 -3.53 -0.42 18.94
CA PHE A 37 -2.80 0.78 18.53
C PHE A 37 -1.78 0.48 17.43
N PHE A 38 -0.96 -0.55 17.58
CA PHE A 38 0.04 -0.93 16.57
C PHE A 38 -0.62 -1.37 15.26
N ALA A 39 -1.68 -2.19 15.33
CA ALA A 39 -2.41 -2.62 14.15
C ALA A 39 -3.09 -1.43 13.45
N ALA A 40 -3.71 -0.53 14.20
CA ALA A 40 -4.33 0.68 13.66
C ALA A 40 -3.31 1.60 12.99
N LEU A 41 -2.12 1.76 13.58
CA LEU A 41 -1.08 2.60 13.01
C LEU A 41 -0.66 2.13 11.62
N ILE A 42 -0.35 0.84 11.46
CA ILE A 42 0.03 0.25 10.15
C ILE A 42 -1.13 0.35 9.17
N ALA A 43 -2.34 -0.01 9.62
CA ALA A 43 -3.52 0.01 8.79
C ALA A 43 -3.84 1.42 8.28
N ILE A 44 -3.86 2.44 9.14
CA ILE A 44 -4.15 3.82 8.74
C ILE A 44 -3.08 4.35 7.79
N LEU A 45 -1.80 4.05 8.07
CA LEU A 45 -0.71 4.50 7.22
C LEU A 45 -0.73 3.86 5.82
N ASP A 46 -1.36 2.69 5.63
CA ASP A 46 -1.57 2.06 4.30
C ASP A 46 -2.29 2.96 3.28
N ILE A 47 -2.93 4.04 3.74
CA ILE A 47 -3.42 5.08 2.84
C ILE A 47 -2.31 5.64 1.94
N ILE A 48 -1.06 5.68 2.44
CA ILE A 48 0.15 6.03 1.71
C ILE A 48 0.72 4.76 1.06
N PRO A 49 0.64 4.61 -0.27
CA PRO A 49 1.10 3.42 -0.98
C PRO A 49 2.59 3.17 -0.74
N TYR A 50 2.97 1.89 -0.58
CA TYR A 50 4.34 1.38 -0.40
C TYR A 50 5.07 1.82 0.88
N ILE A 51 4.94 3.09 1.28
CA ILE A 51 5.67 3.66 2.40
C ILE A 51 4.93 3.45 3.73
N GLY A 52 3.62 3.63 3.73
CA GLY A 52 2.81 3.61 4.94
C GLY A 52 2.97 2.35 5.79
N PRO A 53 2.82 1.15 5.21
CA PRO A 53 2.96 -0.10 5.94
C PRO A 53 4.37 -0.32 6.50
N ILE A 54 5.41 0.17 5.81
CA ILE A 54 6.80 0.08 6.29
C ILE A 54 7.02 1.03 7.47
N VAL A 55 6.60 2.30 7.33
CA VAL A 55 6.74 3.31 8.38
C VAL A 55 5.91 2.93 9.61
N GLY A 56 4.73 2.35 9.42
CA GLY A 56 3.89 1.87 10.52
C GLY A 56 4.53 0.80 11.39
N LEU A 57 5.52 0.06 10.88
CA LEU A 57 6.26 -0.93 11.67
C LEU A 57 7.26 -0.29 12.63
N ALA A 58 7.65 0.97 12.44
CA ALA A 58 8.70 1.59 13.23
C ALA A 58 8.40 1.52 14.73
N VAL A 59 7.17 1.86 15.12
CA VAL A 59 6.74 1.85 16.53
C VAL A 59 6.75 0.45 17.15
N PRO A 60 6.10 -0.58 16.57
CA PRO A 60 6.18 -1.94 17.12
C PRO A 60 7.60 -2.52 17.10
N ILE A 61 8.45 -2.15 16.12
CA ILE A 61 9.86 -2.57 16.09
C ILE A 61 10.63 -2.02 17.30
N ILE A 62 10.50 -0.71 17.53
CA ILE A 62 11.13 -0.02 18.68
C ILE A 62 10.63 -0.64 19.98
N TYR A 63 9.32 -0.90 20.08
CA TYR A 63 8.74 -1.56 21.24
C TYR A 63 9.37 -2.93 21.50
N ILE A 64 9.46 -3.79 20.48
CA ILE A 64 10.02 -5.14 20.62
C ILE A 64 11.48 -5.06 21.11
N PHE A 65 12.29 -4.16 20.57
CA PHE A 65 13.65 -3.93 21.06
C PHE A 65 13.69 -3.45 22.50
N ALA A 66 12.85 -2.47 22.86
CA ALA A 66 12.79 -1.93 24.22
C ALA A 66 12.33 -2.97 25.25
N SER A 67 11.46 -3.91 24.84
CA SER A 67 10.96 -5.00 25.68
C SER A 67 11.91 -6.20 25.80
N GLY A 68 13.01 -6.22 25.02
CA GLY A 68 13.99 -7.32 25.01
C GLY A 68 13.56 -8.57 24.21
N GLY A 69 12.29 -8.65 23.79
CA GLY A 69 11.76 -9.78 23.04
C GLY A 69 10.26 -9.92 23.24
N VAL A 70 9.70 -11.03 22.76
CA VAL A 70 8.26 -11.31 22.86
C VAL A 70 8.01 -12.76 23.22
N ASN A 71 6.90 -13.02 23.90
CA ASN A 71 6.49 -14.35 24.32
C ASN A 71 5.33 -14.82 23.45
N PHE A 72 5.60 -15.68 22.47
CA PHE A 72 4.57 -16.14 21.55
C PHE A 72 3.38 -16.76 22.29
N PHE A 73 2.17 -16.42 21.87
CA PHE A 73 0.91 -16.83 22.51
C PHE A 73 0.86 -16.56 24.02
N TYR A 74 1.58 -15.54 24.49
CA TYR A 74 1.69 -15.18 25.91
C TYR A 74 2.28 -16.30 26.79
N LYS A 75 3.07 -17.22 26.20
CA LYS A 75 3.72 -18.31 26.93
C LYS A 75 5.20 -17.99 27.14
N GLU A 76 5.63 -17.89 28.40
CA GLU A 76 7.04 -17.62 28.75
C GLU A 76 8.00 -18.67 28.19
N ALA A 77 7.57 -19.94 28.08
CA ALA A 77 8.36 -21.00 27.48
C ALA A 77 8.64 -20.79 25.97
N MET A 78 7.93 -19.88 25.30
CA MET A 78 8.12 -19.53 23.89
C MET A 78 8.64 -18.08 23.74
N HIS A 79 9.58 -17.72 24.60
CA HIS A 79 10.30 -16.46 24.50
C HIS A 79 11.18 -16.42 23.25
N VAL A 80 11.09 -15.33 22.50
CA VAL A 80 11.92 -15.04 21.34
C VAL A 80 12.60 -13.69 21.56
N ASN A 81 13.92 -13.64 21.37
CA ASN A 81 14.68 -12.42 21.52
C ASN A 81 14.22 -11.31 20.55
N ALA A 82 14.51 -10.06 20.90
CA ALA A 82 14.07 -8.91 20.11
C ALA A 82 14.52 -8.94 18.64
N PHE A 83 15.74 -9.40 18.34
CA PHE A 83 16.25 -9.43 16.98
C PHE A 83 15.44 -10.39 16.10
N THR A 84 15.27 -11.63 16.56
CA THR A 84 14.50 -12.66 15.85
C THR A 84 13.02 -12.28 15.75
N ALA A 85 12.42 -11.72 16.80
CA ALA A 85 11.03 -11.26 16.77
C ALA A 85 10.79 -10.15 15.73
N ASN A 86 11.72 -9.20 15.62
CA ASN A 86 11.65 -8.15 14.60
C ASN A 86 11.85 -8.68 13.18
N VAL A 87 12.75 -9.64 12.98
CA VAL A 87 12.91 -10.32 11.68
C VAL A 87 11.61 -11.03 11.30
N ILE A 88 10.96 -11.73 12.23
CA ILE A 88 9.65 -12.37 11.98
C ILE A 88 8.60 -11.32 11.61
N LEU A 89 8.51 -10.21 12.34
CA LEU A 89 7.60 -9.11 12.04
C LEU A 89 7.81 -8.57 10.62
N LEU A 90 9.06 -8.34 10.20
CA LEU A 90 9.40 -7.86 8.86
C LEU A 90 9.03 -8.87 7.77
N LEU A 91 9.33 -10.15 7.98
CA LEU A 91 8.99 -11.21 7.01
C LEU A 91 7.48 -11.37 6.86
N VAL A 92 6.73 -11.33 7.97
CA VAL A 92 5.27 -11.41 7.94
C VAL A 92 4.68 -10.17 7.28
N ASN A 93 5.18 -8.97 7.58
CA ASN A 93 4.75 -7.77 6.87
C ASN A 93 5.01 -7.91 5.37
N PHE A 94 6.20 -8.32 4.96
CA PHE A 94 6.53 -8.52 3.55
C PHE A 94 5.57 -9.52 2.87
N ALA A 95 5.28 -10.65 3.53
CA ALA A 95 4.32 -11.63 3.02
C ALA A 95 2.90 -11.05 2.89
N ILE A 96 2.44 -10.28 3.88
CA ILE A 96 1.14 -9.57 3.83
C ILE A 96 1.12 -8.58 2.67
N GLN A 97 2.19 -7.80 2.47
CA GLN A 97 2.27 -6.82 1.38
C GLN A 97 2.22 -7.50 0.01
N LEU A 98 2.90 -8.63 -0.16
CA LEU A 98 2.83 -9.42 -1.40
C LEU A 98 1.42 -9.95 -1.64
N PHE A 99 0.78 -10.52 -0.62
CA PHE A 99 -0.60 -11.02 -0.72
C PHE A 99 -1.59 -9.88 -1.04
N GLN A 100 -1.43 -8.75 -0.36
CA GLN A 100 -2.26 -7.57 -0.56
C GLN A 100 -2.11 -7.03 -1.99
N GLY A 101 -0.87 -6.86 -2.47
CA GLY A 101 -0.59 -6.35 -3.81
C GLY A 101 -1.04 -7.28 -4.93
N ASN A 102 -0.90 -8.60 -4.75
CA ASN A 102 -1.17 -9.58 -5.80
C ASN A 102 -2.61 -10.14 -5.81
N TYR A 103 -3.31 -10.10 -4.67
CA TYR A 103 -4.63 -10.73 -4.54
C TYR A 103 -5.72 -9.76 -4.10
N VAL A 104 -5.47 -9.00 -3.05
CA VAL A 104 -6.47 -8.09 -2.46
C VAL A 104 -6.73 -6.90 -3.38
N MET A 105 -5.67 -6.22 -3.81
CA MET A 105 -5.77 -5.04 -4.67
C MET A 105 -6.38 -5.34 -6.06
N PRO A 106 -6.00 -6.40 -6.79
CA PRO A 106 -6.61 -6.71 -8.08
C PRO A 106 -8.10 -7.03 -8.00
N LYS A 107 -8.52 -7.72 -6.92
CA LYS A 107 -9.94 -7.99 -6.66
C LYS A 107 -10.73 -6.73 -6.33
N LEU A 108 -10.12 -5.76 -5.64
CA LEU A 108 -10.76 -4.50 -5.26
C LEU A 108 -10.80 -3.48 -6.40
N ALA A 109 -9.70 -3.37 -7.17
CA ALA A 109 -9.51 -2.36 -8.19
C ALA A 109 -10.10 -2.74 -9.57
N GLY A 110 -10.45 -4.01 -9.81
CA GLY A 110 -11.18 -4.48 -10.99
C GLY A 110 -10.56 -4.08 -12.34
N LYS A 111 -9.64 -4.89 -12.89
CA LYS A 111 -9.07 -4.87 -14.26
C LYS A 111 -8.58 -3.54 -14.90
N GLN A 112 -8.74 -2.36 -14.30
CA GLN A 112 -8.65 -1.09 -15.06
C GLN A 112 -7.42 -0.21 -14.80
N MET A 113 -6.48 -0.58 -13.94
CA MET A 113 -5.26 0.23 -13.75
C MET A 113 -4.02 -0.66 -13.69
N ASN A 114 -3.50 -1.03 -14.86
CA ASN A 114 -2.10 -1.44 -15.01
C ASN A 114 -1.19 -0.22 -14.92
N LEU A 115 -1.29 0.56 -13.84
CA LEU A 115 -0.27 1.57 -13.56
C LEU A 115 0.97 0.82 -13.12
N HIS A 116 2.03 0.94 -13.90
CA HIS A 116 3.32 0.40 -13.52
C HIS A 116 3.72 1.00 -12.16
N SER A 117 4.12 0.16 -11.20
CA SER A 117 4.41 0.61 -9.81
C SER A 117 5.42 1.76 -9.75
N ALA A 118 6.38 1.79 -10.69
CA ALA A 118 7.34 2.89 -10.80
C ALA A 118 6.66 4.24 -11.09
N LEU A 119 5.59 4.25 -11.88
CA LEU A 119 4.87 5.47 -12.24
C LEU A 119 4.10 6.05 -11.04
N ILE A 120 3.59 5.18 -10.16
CA ILE A 120 3.00 5.60 -8.88
C ILE A 120 4.04 6.29 -8.01
N LEU A 121 5.27 5.77 -7.94
CA LEU A 121 6.36 6.41 -7.20
C LEU A 121 6.71 7.78 -7.80
N VAL A 122 6.78 7.89 -9.12
CA VAL A 122 7.05 9.17 -9.80
C VAL A 122 5.97 10.20 -9.47
N PHE A 123 4.69 9.82 -9.59
CA PHE A 123 3.59 10.72 -9.23
C PHE A 123 3.58 11.07 -7.75
N MET A 124 3.90 10.12 -6.87
CA MET A 124 4.01 10.39 -5.43
C MET A 124 5.09 11.41 -5.12
N LEU A 125 6.26 11.32 -5.76
CA LEU A 125 7.33 12.31 -5.60
C LEU A 125 6.94 13.67 -6.20
N PHE A 126 6.34 13.68 -7.39
CA PHE A 126 5.93 14.89 -8.08
C PHE A 126 4.82 15.65 -7.34
N PHE A 127 3.71 14.98 -7.02
CA PHE A 127 2.63 15.62 -6.27
C PHE A 127 3.02 15.85 -4.81
N GLY A 128 3.83 14.97 -4.23
CA GLY A 128 4.37 15.13 -2.89
C GLY A 128 5.23 16.39 -2.73
N SER A 129 6.00 16.78 -3.76
CA SER A 129 6.78 18.02 -3.71
C SER A 129 5.93 19.29 -3.80
N ILE A 130 4.77 19.22 -4.48
CA ILE A 130 3.89 20.39 -4.70
C ILE A 130 2.89 20.55 -3.55
N LEU A 131 2.23 19.45 -3.15
CA LEU A 131 1.10 19.44 -2.22
C LEU A 131 1.44 18.79 -0.87
N GLY A 132 2.70 18.40 -0.66
CA GLY A 132 3.15 17.74 0.56
C GLY A 132 2.48 16.36 0.76
N ILE A 133 2.10 16.08 2.01
CA ILE A 133 1.48 14.80 2.38
C ILE A 133 0.18 14.52 1.61
N TRP A 134 -0.59 15.56 1.28
CA TRP A 134 -1.82 15.43 0.51
C TRP A 134 -1.55 15.02 -0.94
N GLY A 135 -0.46 15.52 -1.52
CA GLY A 135 -0.01 15.11 -2.85
C GLY A 135 0.41 13.64 -2.90
N VAL A 136 1.04 13.15 -1.83
CA VAL A 136 1.39 11.73 -1.69
C VAL A 136 0.14 10.85 -1.64
N VAL A 137 -0.85 11.20 -0.81
CA VAL A 137 -2.10 10.43 -0.65
C VAL A 137 -2.92 10.41 -1.95
N LEU A 138 -2.94 11.54 -2.67
CA LEU A 138 -3.70 11.72 -3.90
C LEU A 138 -2.92 11.35 -5.17
N SER A 139 -1.68 10.88 -5.05
CA SER A 139 -0.81 10.57 -6.20
C SER A 139 -1.41 9.53 -7.15
N ILE A 140 -2.02 8.47 -6.61
CA ILE A 140 -2.68 7.42 -7.40
C ILE A 140 -3.90 7.95 -8.16
N PRO A 141 -4.90 8.60 -7.52
CA PRO A 141 -6.06 9.13 -8.25
C PRO A 141 -5.67 10.21 -9.26
N LEU A 142 -4.76 11.13 -8.91
CA LEU A 142 -4.29 12.17 -9.83
C LEU A 142 -3.51 11.58 -11.02
N GLY A 143 -2.62 10.63 -10.76
CA GLY A 143 -1.87 9.91 -11.78
C GLY A 143 -2.75 9.14 -12.75
N GLY A 144 -3.79 8.47 -12.23
CA GLY A 144 -4.78 7.78 -13.06
C GLY A 144 -5.52 8.74 -14.00
N ILE A 145 -5.90 9.94 -13.54
CA ILE A 145 -6.54 10.96 -14.38
C ILE A 145 -5.60 11.40 -15.50
N ILE A 146 -4.34 11.70 -15.18
CA ILE A 146 -3.34 12.13 -16.18
C ILE A 146 -3.17 11.08 -17.28
N ILE A 147 -3.10 9.80 -16.91
CA ILE A 147 -2.87 8.71 -17.86
C ILE A 147 -4.08 8.50 -18.77
N VAL A 148 -5.30 8.61 -18.23
CA VAL A 148 -6.53 8.55 -19.02
C VAL A 148 -6.55 9.68 -20.05
N ILE A 149 -6.19 10.89 -19.65
CA ILE A 149 -6.11 12.04 -20.55
C ILE A 149 -5.04 11.79 -21.63
N TRP A 150 -3.83 11.38 -21.23
CA TRP A 150 -2.72 11.11 -22.15
C TRP A 150 -3.08 10.07 -23.21
N ASN A 151 -3.69 8.96 -22.78
CA ASN A 151 -4.12 7.90 -23.70
C ASN A 151 -5.18 8.39 -24.69
N HIS A 152 -6.11 9.24 -24.25
CA HIS A 152 -7.12 9.80 -25.14
C HIS A 152 -6.52 10.73 -26.21
N PHE A 153 -5.51 11.54 -25.86
CA PHE A 153 -4.79 12.37 -26.82
C PHE A 153 -3.98 11.55 -27.81
N LYS A 154 -3.29 10.51 -27.33
CA LYS A 154 -2.50 9.62 -28.19
C LYS A 154 -3.38 8.87 -29.19
N GLU A 155 -4.54 8.35 -28.77
CA GLU A 155 -5.46 7.66 -29.67
C GLU A 155 -5.99 8.58 -30.77
N ARG A 156 -6.29 9.85 -30.43
CA ARG A 156 -6.69 10.87 -31.41
C ARG A 156 -5.59 11.21 -32.42
N SER A 157 -4.32 11.30 -32.00
CA SER A 157 -3.22 11.60 -32.93
C SER A 157 -2.95 10.44 -33.88
N PHE A 158 -2.95 9.19 -33.37
CA PHE A 158 -2.79 8.00 -34.20
C PHE A 158 -3.89 7.84 -35.25
N LEU A 159 -5.14 8.13 -34.88
CA LEU A 159 -6.25 8.10 -35.85
C LEU A 159 -6.13 9.19 -36.91
N LYS A 160 -5.50 10.33 -36.59
CA LYS A 160 -5.31 11.43 -37.53
C LYS A 160 -4.21 11.11 -38.55
N ASP A 161 -3.09 10.56 -38.09
CA ASP A 161 -1.97 10.18 -38.96
C ASP A 161 -2.37 9.08 -39.98
N ASN A 162 -3.14 8.07 -39.54
CA ASN A 162 -3.61 7.01 -40.45
C ASN A 162 -4.60 7.52 -41.53
N ILE A 163 -5.45 8.50 -41.20
CA ILE A 163 -6.39 9.09 -42.17
C ILE A 163 -5.64 9.96 -43.20
N GLU A 164 -4.55 10.62 -42.77
CA GLU A 164 -3.69 11.41 -43.67
C GLU A 164 -2.88 10.49 -44.61
N GLU A 165 -2.37 9.35 -44.14
CA GLU A 165 -1.71 8.34 -44.99
C GLU A 165 -2.66 7.70 -46.01
N GLU A 166 -3.89 7.31 -45.61
CA GLU A 166 -4.89 6.75 -46.55
C GLU A 166 -5.35 7.76 -47.61
N ALA A 167 -5.28 9.07 -47.32
CA ALA A 167 -5.65 10.13 -48.27
C ALA A 167 -4.52 10.52 -49.24
N GLU A 168 -3.25 10.25 -48.91
CA GLU A 168 -2.12 10.44 -49.84
C GLU A 168 -1.96 9.28 -50.83
N ASP A 169 -2.41 8.07 -50.49
CA ASP A 169 -2.27 6.85 -51.29
C ASP A 169 -3.47 6.60 -52.25
N SER A 170 -4.45 7.51 -52.29
CA SER A 170 -5.69 7.46 -53.11
C SER A 170 -5.73 8.50 -54.22
#